data_AF-A0A8J6ZUR5-F1
#
_entry.id   AF-A0A8J6ZUR5-F1
#
_cell.length_a   1.000
_cell.length_b   1.000
_cell.length_c   1.000
_cell.angle_alpha   90.00
_cell.angle_beta   90.00
_cell.angle_gamma   90.00
#
_symmetry.space_group_name_H-M   'P 1'
#
loop_
_entity.id
_entity.type
_entity.pdbx_description
1 polymer ?
#
loop_
_entity_poly.entity_id
_entity_poly.type
_entity_poly.pdbx_seq_one_letter_code
_entity_poly.pdbx_strand_id
1 'polypeptide(L)'
;MQASLCLPLIVKQQPWGLLVIHHCLQPRQWQEAERSLLQQVGMMLTINLRWAEIVAPPAKQLESLERSQLLAPFQQVSQAVQAGARIAELAGEHLMSIQDTVAITNKQLEYLGEFCQQASDFIRLVEGLSTKIQVLSLNTAIEATKASEQERGLLAAAEQVEILARQARDSTLNIEEWFQELKVAAADVASAIEPCDRQINAGLESIAQIHEQFRAIADIAACTLKSMSKP
;
A
#
# COMPACT_ATOMS: atom_id res chain seq x y z
N MET A 1 -25.13 14.67 5.08
CA MET A 1 -24.96 15.93 4.32
C MET A 1 -24.26 15.60 3.02
N GLN A 2 -24.88 15.89 1.88
CA GLN A 2 -24.32 15.64 0.55
C GLN A 2 -23.26 16.71 0.25
N ALA A 3 -22.09 16.31 -0.25
CA ALA A 3 -21.02 17.25 -0.59
C ALA A 3 -21.24 17.79 -2.01
N SER A 4 -21.71 19.04 -2.12
CA SER A 4 -21.87 19.75 -3.39
C SER A 4 -20.86 20.89 -3.48
N LEU A 5 -20.15 21.00 -4.61
CA LEU A 5 -19.32 22.16 -4.93
C LEU A 5 -19.98 22.93 -6.07
N CYS A 6 -20.17 24.23 -5.89
CA CYS A 6 -20.86 25.10 -6.86
C CYS A 6 -19.91 26.21 -7.32
N LEU A 7 -19.80 26.40 -8.62
CA LEU A 7 -18.94 27.40 -9.25
C LEU A 7 -19.77 28.29 -10.19
N PRO A 8 -19.80 29.62 -9.99
CA PRO A 8 -20.51 30.50 -10.88
C PRO A 8 -19.77 30.60 -12.23
N LEU A 9 -20.51 30.42 -13.33
CA LEU A 9 -20.05 30.71 -14.68
C LEU A 9 -20.45 32.15 -15.01
N ILE A 10 -19.49 33.05 -15.21
CA ILE A 10 -19.74 34.49 -15.35
C ILE A 10 -19.34 34.97 -16.74
N VAL A 11 -20.31 35.34 -17.58
CA VAL A 11 -20.07 35.85 -18.93
C VAL A 11 -20.41 37.35 -18.95
N LYS A 12 -19.50 38.21 -19.44
CA LYS A 12 -19.68 39.68 -19.49
C LYS A 12 -20.11 40.31 -18.14
N GLN A 13 -19.49 39.86 -17.04
CA GLN A 13 -19.81 40.29 -15.67
C GLN A 13 -21.23 39.96 -15.19
N GLN A 14 -21.97 39.12 -15.93
CA GLN A 14 -23.28 38.59 -15.52
C GLN A 14 -23.16 37.09 -15.22
N PRO A 15 -23.79 36.58 -14.15
CA PRO A 15 -23.84 35.16 -13.89
C PRO A 15 -24.67 34.49 -15.00
N TRP A 16 -24.01 33.70 -15.83
CA TRP A 16 -24.64 32.92 -16.89
C TRP A 16 -25.29 31.66 -16.33
N GLY A 17 -24.66 31.04 -15.33
CA GLY A 17 -25.17 29.83 -14.65
C GLY A 17 -24.25 29.35 -13.53
N LEU A 18 -24.56 28.18 -12.96
CA LEU A 18 -23.72 27.52 -11.95
C LEU A 18 -23.31 26.14 -12.43
N LEU A 19 -22.00 25.86 -12.39
CA LEU A 19 -21.47 24.51 -12.49
C LEU A 19 -21.57 23.86 -11.12
N VAL A 20 -22.38 22.82 -11.00
CA VAL A 20 -22.59 22.09 -9.74
C VAL A 20 -22.04 20.68 -9.90
N ILE A 21 -21.15 20.29 -8.99
CA ILE A 21 -20.61 18.94 -8.91
C ILE A 21 -21.05 18.33 -7.60
N HIS A 22 -21.64 17.14 -7.71
CA HIS A 22 -22.31 16.47 -6.61
C HIS A 22 -21.72 15.07 -6.43
N HIS A 23 -21.44 14.70 -5.18
CA HIS A 23 -21.08 13.34 -4.82
C HIS A 23 -22.20 12.73 -3.96
N CYS A 24 -22.96 11.79 -4.56
CA CYS A 24 -24.21 11.27 -3.99
C CYS A 24 -24.03 10.13 -2.97
N LEU A 25 -22.85 9.50 -2.92
CA LEU A 25 -22.67 8.22 -2.23
C LEU A 25 -22.23 8.38 -0.77
N GLN A 26 -21.37 9.37 -0.45
CA GLN A 26 -20.87 9.63 0.91
C GLN A 26 -20.55 11.13 1.15
N PRO A 27 -20.49 11.62 2.40
CA PRO A 27 -19.99 12.96 2.69
C PRO A 27 -18.50 13.06 2.37
N ARG A 28 -18.15 13.83 1.33
CA ARG A 28 -16.77 14.06 0.87
C ARG A 28 -16.28 15.44 1.30
N GLN A 29 -15.07 15.51 1.85
CA GLN A 29 -14.37 16.80 1.98
C GLN A 29 -13.60 17.07 0.69
N TRP A 30 -14.02 18.11 -0.04
CA TRP A 30 -13.33 18.54 -1.26
C TRP A 30 -11.95 19.09 -0.92
N GLN A 31 -10.91 18.43 -1.43
CA GLN A 31 -9.53 18.83 -1.24
C GLN A 31 -9.22 20.12 -2.03
N GLU A 32 -8.21 20.86 -1.59
CA GLU A 32 -7.83 22.14 -2.22
C GLU A 32 -7.43 21.96 -3.70
N ALA A 33 -6.76 20.85 -4.03
CA ALA A 33 -6.43 20.48 -5.40
C ALA A 33 -7.69 20.25 -6.27
N GLU A 34 -8.71 19.58 -5.72
CA GLU A 34 -9.99 19.35 -6.43
C GLU A 34 -10.73 20.67 -6.67
N ARG A 35 -10.75 21.55 -5.67
CA ARG A 35 -11.37 22.88 -5.81
C ARG A 35 -10.66 23.72 -6.87
N SER A 36 -9.32 23.68 -6.89
CA SER A 36 -8.51 24.40 -7.86
C SER A 36 -8.75 23.90 -9.29
N LEU A 37 -8.80 22.57 -9.49
CA LEU A 37 -9.16 21.97 -10.77
C LEU A 37 -10.55 22.41 -11.25
N LEU A 38 -11.54 22.38 -10.36
CA LEU A 38 -12.91 22.75 -10.71
C LEU A 38 -13.07 24.24 -10.99
N GLN A 39 -12.32 25.11 -10.31
CA GLN A 39 -12.21 26.52 -10.67
C GLN A 39 -11.62 26.71 -12.07
N GLN A 40 -10.57 25.96 -12.41
CA GLN A 40 -9.97 26.01 -13.74
C GLN A 40 -10.95 25.53 -14.84
N VAL A 41 -11.69 24.45 -14.59
CA VAL A 41 -12.74 23.95 -15.51
C VAL A 41 -13.88 24.96 -15.65
N GLY A 42 -14.36 25.55 -14.55
CA GLY A 42 -15.39 26.59 -14.59
C GLY A 42 -14.95 27.84 -15.36
N MET A 43 -13.69 28.23 -15.22
CA MET A 43 -13.08 29.29 -16.02
C MET A 43 -13.03 28.91 -17.51
N MET A 44 -12.66 27.67 -17.84
CA MET A 44 -12.64 27.17 -19.22
C MET A 44 -14.03 27.17 -19.87
N LEU A 45 -15.06 26.73 -19.14
CA LEU A 45 -16.46 26.78 -19.60
C LEU A 45 -16.93 28.20 -19.82
N THR A 46 -16.59 29.11 -18.90
CA THR A 46 -16.89 30.54 -19.03
C THR A 46 -16.27 31.14 -20.29
N ILE A 47 -15.03 30.77 -20.60
CA ILE A 47 -14.34 31.22 -21.82
C ILE A 47 -15.01 30.64 -23.06
N ASN A 48 -15.35 29.35 -23.07
CA ASN A 48 -16.06 28.70 -24.18
C ASN A 48 -17.43 29.32 -24.45
N LEU A 49 -18.21 29.60 -23.40
CA LEU A 49 -19.51 30.26 -23.50
C LEU A 49 -19.38 31.67 -24.06
N ARG A 50 -18.37 32.43 -23.62
CA ARG A 50 -18.04 33.74 -24.18
C ARG A 50 -17.65 33.63 -25.66
N TRP A 51 -16.91 32.60 -26.04
CA TRP A 51 -16.54 32.32 -27.44
C TRP A 51 -17.76 32.05 -28.31
N ALA A 52 -18.70 31.23 -27.83
CA ALA A 52 -19.94 30.93 -28.54
C ALA A 52 -20.76 32.19 -28.87
N GLU A 53 -20.74 33.21 -28.00
CA GLU A 53 -21.38 34.51 -28.26
C GLU A 53 -20.62 35.38 -29.28
N ILE A 54 -19.29 35.28 -29.35
CA ILE A 54 -18.43 36.09 -30.22
C ILE A 54 -18.44 35.59 -31.68
N VAL A 55 -18.69 34.30 -31.91
CA VAL A 55 -18.78 33.70 -33.26
C VAL A 55 -20.00 34.20 -34.06
N ALA A 56 -20.91 34.97 -33.44
CA ALA A 56 -21.90 35.79 -34.15
C ALA A 56 -21.28 37.17 -34.53
N PRO A 57 -21.15 37.53 -35.82
CA PRO A 57 -20.24 38.59 -36.29
C PRO A 57 -20.77 40.03 -36.07
N PRO A 58 -19.94 41.12 -36.19
CA PRO A 58 -18.48 41.18 -36.45
C PRO A 58 -17.65 42.16 -35.53
N ALA A 59 -16.32 41.99 -35.41
CA ALA A 59 -15.34 43.12 -35.34
C ALA A 59 -13.85 42.69 -35.36
N LYS A 60 -13.18 42.95 -36.49
CA LYS A 60 -11.81 42.56 -36.89
C LYS A 60 -10.63 43.33 -36.24
N GLN A 61 -10.73 43.92 -35.05
CA GLN A 61 -9.64 44.75 -34.50
C GLN A 61 -9.31 44.59 -33.01
N LEU A 62 -10.08 43.78 -32.26
CA LEU A 62 -9.79 43.45 -30.85
C LEU A 62 -9.06 42.10 -30.67
N GLU A 63 -8.61 41.47 -31.75
CA GLU A 63 -8.32 40.04 -31.74
C GLU A 63 -6.98 39.60 -31.13
N SER A 64 -5.91 40.40 -31.06
CA SER A 64 -4.59 39.85 -30.66
C SER A 64 -4.34 39.81 -29.14
N LEU A 65 -4.76 40.85 -28.42
CA LEU A 65 -4.61 40.97 -26.95
C LEU A 65 -5.67 40.15 -26.20
N GLU A 66 -6.92 40.14 -26.68
CA GLU A 66 -7.97 39.30 -26.07
C GLU A 66 -7.72 37.81 -26.35
N ARG A 67 -7.21 37.44 -27.53
CA ARG A 67 -6.93 36.04 -27.87
C ARG A 67 -5.75 35.48 -27.06
N SER A 68 -4.70 36.26 -26.79
CA SER A 68 -3.61 35.80 -25.89
C SER A 68 -4.07 35.64 -24.44
N GLN A 69 -4.92 36.55 -23.94
CA GLN A 69 -5.55 36.42 -22.61
C GLN A 69 -6.51 35.22 -22.51
N LEU A 70 -7.21 34.88 -23.60
CA LEU A 70 -8.11 33.71 -23.65
C LEU A 70 -7.34 32.38 -23.75
N LEU A 71 -6.13 32.35 -24.31
CA LEU A 71 -5.31 31.14 -24.47
C LEU A 71 -4.53 30.74 -23.20
N ALA A 72 -4.14 31.71 -22.36
CA ALA A 72 -3.35 31.45 -21.15
C ALA A 72 -4.03 30.47 -20.16
N PRO A 73 -5.35 30.57 -19.88
CA PRO A 73 -6.06 29.60 -19.05
C PRO A 73 -6.05 28.17 -19.60
N PHE A 74 -6.18 27.99 -20.92
CA PHE A 74 -6.12 26.66 -21.54
C PHE A 74 -4.71 26.05 -21.46
N GLN A 75 -3.67 26.87 -21.61
CA GLN A 75 -2.29 26.42 -21.42
C GLN A 75 -2.02 26.00 -19.97
N GLN A 76 -2.53 26.76 -18.99
CA GLN A 76 -2.43 26.41 -17.58
C GLN A 76 -3.15 25.10 -17.25
N VAL A 77 -4.36 24.89 -17.76
CA VAL A 77 -5.09 23.63 -17.59
C VAL A 77 -4.35 22.46 -18.22
N SER A 78 -3.84 22.62 -19.45
CA SER A 78 -3.07 21.58 -20.12
C SER A 78 -1.82 21.19 -19.32
N GLN A 79 -1.09 22.18 -18.78
CA GLN A 79 0.06 21.95 -17.90
C GLN A 79 -0.35 21.25 -16.59
N ALA A 80 -1.44 21.67 -15.96
CA ALA A 80 -1.94 21.05 -14.73
C ALA A 80 -2.35 19.59 -14.94
N VAL A 81 -3.01 19.29 -16.06
CA VAL A 81 -3.40 17.92 -16.46
C VAL A 81 -2.17 17.04 -16.73
N GLN A 82 -1.17 17.57 -17.44
CA GLN A 82 0.09 16.84 -17.68
C GLN A 82 0.86 16.58 -16.37
N ALA A 83 0.89 17.55 -15.46
CA ALA A 83 1.49 17.37 -14.15
C ALA A 83 0.73 16.30 -13.33
N GLY A 84 -0.60 16.34 -13.34
CA GLY A 84 -1.45 15.34 -12.71
C GLY A 84 -1.24 13.94 -13.27
N ALA A 85 -1.17 13.79 -14.59
CA ALA A 85 -0.91 12.52 -15.26
C ALA A 85 0.44 11.91 -14.85
N ARG A 86 1.49 12.74 -14.73
CA ARG A 86 2.80 12.29 -14.25
C ARG A 86 2.77 11.83 -12.80
N ILE A 87 2.04 12.54 -11.93
CA ILE A 87 1.87 12.13 -10.52
C ILE A 87 1.14 10.78 -10.45
N ALA A 88 0.13 10.58 -11.30
CA ALA A 88 -0.59 9.31 -11.38
C ALA A 88 0.30 8.16 -11.90
N GLU A 89 1.17 8.40 -12.88
CA GLU A 89 2.19 7.42 -13.33
C GLU A 89 3.11 7.02 -12.17
N LEU A 90 3.68 8.00 -11.46
CA LEU A 90 4.57 7.75 -10.33
C LEU A 90 3.87 6.98 -9.21
N ALA A 91 2.60 7.30 -8.94
CA ALA A 91 1.79 6.54 -7.98
C ALA A 91 1.62 5.07 -8.42
N GLY A 92 1.50 4.82 -9.72
CA GLY A 92 1.40 3.48 -10.30
C GLY A 92 2.69 2.69 -10.13
N GLU A 93 3.84 3.33 -10.39
CA GLU A 93 5.16 2.77 -10.14
C GLU A 93 5.37 2.39 -8.67
N HIS A 94 4.97 3.27 -7.74
CA HIS A 94 5.04 2.97 -6.31
C HIS A 94 4.15 1.78 -5.92
N LEU A 95 2.93 1.67 -6.46
CA LEU A 95 2.05 0.54 -6.19
C LEU A 95 2.62 -0.79 -6.71
N MET A 96 3.25 -0.80 -7.87
CA MET A 96 3.95 -1.98 -8.39
C MET A 96 5.15 -2.35 -7.49
N SER A 97 5.94 -1.38 -7.04
CA SER A 97 7.05 -1.62 -6.11
C SER A 97 6.57 -2.19 -4.76
N ILE A 98 5.43 -1.71 -4.26
CA ILE A 98 4.79 -2.28 -3.07
C ILE A 98 4.33 -3.73 -3.34
N GLN A 99 3.78 -4.02 -4.52
CA GLN A 99 3.40 -5.38 -4.93
C GLN A 99 4.60 -6.35 -4.91
N ASP A 100 5.74 -5.93 -5.47
CA ASP A 100 6.97 -6.70 -5.43
C ASP A 100 7.45 -6.94 -3.99
N THR A 101 7.36 -5.91 -3.14
CA THR A 101 7.72 -6.00 -1.72
C THR A 101 6.82 -7.00 -0.99
N VAL A 102 5.51 -6.93 -1.21
CA VAL A 102 4.52 -7.87 -0.65
C VAL A 102 4.82 -9.30 -1.08
N ALA A 103 5.12 -9.53 -2.36
CA ALA A 103 5.45 -10.86 -2.87
C ALA A 103 6.73 -11.42 -2.21
N ILE A 104 7.77 -10.60 -2.05
CA ILE A 104 9.01 -10.98 -1.35
C ILE A 104 8.72 -11.29 0.11
N THR A 105 7.94 -10.47 0.80
CA THR A 105 7.58 -10.69 2.21
C THR A 105 6.80 -12.00 2.41
N ASN A 106 5.83 -12.29 1.55
CA ASN A 106 5.08 -13.56 1.61
C ASN A 106 6.02 -14.77 1.47
N LYS A 107 6.96 -14.73 0.52
CA LYS A 107 7.96 -15.79 0.36
C LYS A 107 8.87 -15.94 1.59
N GLN A 108 9.25 -14.84 2.23
CA GLN A 108 10.05 -14.88 3.46
C GLN A 108 9.27 -15.46 4.65
N LEU A 109 7.96 -15.17 4.76
CA LEU A 109 7.09 -15.74 5.79
C LEU A 109 6.88 -17.25 5.60
N GLU A 110 6.73 -17.69 4.35
CA GLU A 110 6.64 -19.12 4.03
C GLU A 110 7.92 -19.86 4.43
N TYR A 111 9.09 -19.32 4.05
CA TYR A 111 10.38 -19.85 4.48
C TYR A 111 10.54 -19.85 6.01
N LEU A 112 10.11 -18.78 6.69
CA LEU A 112 10.14 -18.72 8.15
C LEU A 112 9.27 -19.80 8.79
N GLY A 113 8.08 -20.06 8.21
CA GLY A 113 7.19 -21.13 8.64
C GLY A 113 7.82 -22.52 8.49
N GLU A 114 8.46 -22.79 7.35
CA GLU A 114 9.22 -24.02 7.13
C GLU A 114 10.40 -24.16 8.11
N PHE A 115 11.15 -23.08 8.32
CA PHE A 115 12.27 -23.05 9.26
C PHE A 115 11.82 -23.35 10.70
N CYS A 116 10.71 -22.75 11.16
CA CYS A 116 10.14 -23.04 12.47
C CYS A 116 9.76 -24.52 12.59
N GLN A 117 9.19 -25.11 11.52
CA GLN A 117 8.83 -26.53 11.51
C GLN A 117 10.06 -27.44 11.61
N GLN A 118 11.13 -27.13 10.87
CA GLN A 118 12.40 -27.87 10.94
C GLN A 118 13.05 -27.75 12.32
N ALA A 119 12.99 -26.56 12.93
CA ALA A 119 13.47 -26.33 14.29
C ALA A 119 12.70 -27.18 15.31
N SER A 120 11.36 -27.21 15.24
CA SER A 120 10.54 -28.08 16.09
C SER A 120 10.87 -29.56 15.95
N ASP A 121 11.14 -30.04 14.72
CA ASP A 121 11.56 -31.43 14.49
C ASP A 121 12.91 -31.73 15.15
N PHE A 122 13.85 -30.80 15.07
CA PHE A 122 15.15 -30.92 15.74
C PHE A 122 15.04 -30.87 17.27
N ILE A 123 14.21 -29.98 17.81
CA ILE A 123 13.97 -29.85 19.26
C ILE A 123 13.41 -31.15 19.84
N ARG A 124 12.44 -31.78 19.15
CA ARG A 124 11.92 -33.11 19.52
C ARG A 124 12.99 -34.20 19.56
N LEU A 125 13.96 -34.16 18.64
CA LEU A 125 15.08 -35.09 18.64
C LEU A 125 15.98 -34.88 19.87
N VAL A 126 16.27 -33.64 20.22
CA VAL A 126 17.06 -33.30 21.41
C VAL A 126 16.33 -33.67 22.70
N GLU A 127 15.02 -33.43 22.79
CA GLU A 127 14.19 -33.86 23.92
C GLU A 127 14.26 -35.38 24.12
N GLY A 128 14.15 -36.14 23.02
CA GLY A 128 14.29 -37.59 23.02
C GLY A 128 15.69 -38.07 23.44
N LEU A 129 16.74 -37.35 23.04
CA LEU A 129 18.11 -37.64 23.47
C LEU A 129 18.31 -37.36 24.96
N SER A 130 17.85 -36.21 25.46
CA SER A 130 17.88 -35.85 26.87
C SER A 130 17.18 -36.90 27.73
N THR A 131 16.01 -37.38 27.29
CA THR A 131 15.28 -38.46 27.97
C THR A 131 16.06 -39.77 28.01
N LYS A 132 16.73 -40.15 26.91
CA LYS A 132 17.60 -41.36 26.88
C LYS A 132 18.82 -41.21 27.79
N ILE A 133 19.46 -40.05 27.80
CA ILE A 133 20.61 -39.76 28.69
C ILE A 133 20.16 -39.85 30.14
N GLN A 134 18.98 -39.30 30.48
CA GLN A 134 18.42 -39.37 31.83
C GLN A 134 18.18 -40.81 32.29
N VAL A 135 17.63 -41.67 31.42
CA VAL A 135 17.43 -43.09 31.75
C VAL A 135 18.78 -43.81 31.92
N LEU A 136 19.76 -43.52 31.07
CA LEU A 136 21.09 -44.13 31.14
C LEU A 136 21.84 -43.71 32.42
N SER A 137 21.75 -42.43 32.80
CA SER A 137 22.37 -41.93 34.03
C SER A 137 21.73 -42.54 35.26
N LEU A 138 20.40 -42.67 35.28
CA LEU A 138 19.68 -43.32 36.36
C LEU A 138 20.07 -44.80 36.51
N ASN A 139 20.18 -45.54 35.39
CA ASN A 139 20.61 -46.94 35.43
C ASN A 139 22.04 -47.08 35.97
N THR A 140 22.95 -46.20 35.52
CA THR A 140 24.34 -46.15 36.03
C THR A 140 24.38 -45.83 37.52
N ALA A 141 23.56 -44.89 38.00
CA ALA A 141 23.46 -44.57 39.43
C ALA A 141 22.99 -45.79 40.23
N ILE A 142 21.97 -46.51 39.77
CA ILE A 142 21.47 -47.74 40.40
C ILE A 142 22.56 -48.81 40.47
N GLU A 143 23.34 -49.01 39.40
CA GLU A 143 24.46 -49.95 39.41
C GLU A 143 25.57 -49.55 40.38
N ALA A 144 25.96 -48.27 40.39
CA ALA A 144 26.99 -47.75 41.29
C ALA A 144 26.61 -47.89 42.78
N THR A 145 25.31 -47.82 43.13
CA THR A 145 24.85 -48.07 44.51
C THR A 145 25.00 -49.52 44.97
N LYS A 146 25.13 -50.47 44.03
CA LYS A 146 25.30 -51.91 44.34
C LYS A 146 26.76 -52.31 44.53
N ALA A 147 27.71 -51.43 44.20
CA ALA A 147 29.13 -51.72 44.20
C ALA A 147 29.87 -51.12 45.41
N SER A 148 31.16 -51.43 45.54
CA SER A 148 32.01 -51.09 46.70
C SER A 148 32.35 -49.59 46.81
N GLU A 149 33.06 -49.18 47.87
CA GLU A 149 33.42 -47.76 48.14
C GLU A 149 34.09 -47.00 46.98
N GLN A 150 34.69 -47.72 46.04
CA GLN A 150 35.42 -47.16 44.90
C GLN A 150 34.51 -46.51 43.84
N GLU A 151 33.21 -46.81 43.85
CA GLU A 151 32.23 -46.32 42.85
C GLU A 151 31.41 -45.11 43.31
N ARG A 152 31.69 -44.55 44.50
CA ARG A 152 31.05 -43.30 44.96
C ARG A 152 31.25 -42.12 43.99
N GLY A 153 32.41 -42.05 43.33
CA GLY A 153 32.67 -41.04 42.30
C GLY A 153 31.83 -41.25 41.03
N LEU A 154 31.54 -42.51 40.69
CA LEU A 154 30.70 -42.87 39.55
C LEU A 154 29.23 -42.53 39.82
N LEU A 155 28.75 -42.80 41.03
CA LEU A 155 27.41 -42.41 41.48
C LEU A 155 27.20 -40.90 41.39
N ALA A 156 28.12 -40.10 41.93
CA ALA A 156 28.03 -38.65 41.89
C ALA A 156 28.03 -38.10 40.44
N ALA A 157 28.84 -38.69 39.55
CA ALA A 157 28.84 -38.33 38.14
C ALA A 157 27.51 -38.67 37.45
N ALA A 158 26.94 -39.84 37.74
CA ALA A 158 25.66 -40.26 37.18
C ALA A 158 24.50 -39.35 37.61
N GLU A 159 24.42 -38.99 38.90
CA GLU A 159 23.42 -38.03 39.40
C GLU A 159 23.57 -36.65 38.73
N GLN A 160 24.81 -36.19 38.52
CA GLN A 160 25.05 -34.91 37.86
C GLN A 160 24.65 -34.92 36.39
N VAL A 161 24.88 -36.02 35.67
CA VAL A 161 24.41 -36.21 34.30
C VAL A 161 22.88 -36.23 34.25
N GLU A 162 22.20 -36.85 35.23
CA GLU A 162 20.74 -36.85 35.30
C GLU A 162 20.17 -35.42 35.39
N ILE A 163 20.76 -34.61 36.28
CA ILE A 163 20.36 -33.20 36.46
C ILE A 163 20.54 -32.42 35.17
N LEU A 164 21.70 -32.57 34.49
CA LEU A 164 21.99 -31.90 33.23
C LEU A 164 21.02 -32.34 32.12
N ALA A 165 20.71 -33.63 32.04
CA ALA A 165 19.76 -34.17 31.07
C ALA A 165 18.35 -33.62 31.29
N ARG A 166 17.91 -33.52 32.56
CA ARG A 166 16.63 -32.88 32.89
C ARG A 166 16.62 -31.41 32.51
N GLN A 167 17.67 -30.65 32.86
CA GLN A 167 17.79 -29.24 32.50
C GLN A 167 17.79 -29.00 30.97
N ALA A 168 18.47 -29.86 30.22
CA ALA A 168 18.44 -29.83 28.76
C ALA A 168 17.03 -30.07 28.22
N ARG A 169 16.29 -31.04 28.80
CA ARG A 169 14.89 -31.31 28.44
C ARG A 169 13.98 -30.11 28.70
N ASP A 170 14.09 -29.51 29.88
CA ASP A 170 13.26 -28.36 30.25
C ASP A 170 13.58 -27.15 29.36
N SER A 171 14.85 -26.97 28.98
CA SER A 171 15.26 -25.94 28.01
C SER A 171 14.69 -26.19 26.63
N THR A 172 14.66 -27.45 26.15
CA THR A 172 14.05 -27.78 24.84
C THR A 172 12.55 -27.48 24.80
N LEU A 173 11.82 -27.68 25.90
CA LEU A 173 10.40 -27.35 25.97
C LEU A 173 10.16 -25.83 25.85
N ASN A 174 10.97 -25.02 26.53
CA ASN A 174 10.87 -23.55 26.42
C ASN A 174 11.20 -23.07 24.99
N ILE A 175 12.19 -23.68 24.34
CA ILE A 175 12.54 -23.33 22.96
C ILE A 175 11.40 -23.72 22.00
N GLU A 176 10.75 -24.87 22.20
CA GLU A 176 9.57 -25.26 21.41
C GLU A 176 8.45 -24.22 21.53
N GLU A 177 8.16 -23.73 22.74
CA GLU A 177 7.16 -22.66 22.94
C GLU A 177 7.51 -21.40 22.13
N TRP A 178 8.76 -20.94 22.15
CA TRP A 178 9.20 -19.78 21.37
C TRP A 178 9.02 -19.97 19.86
N PHE A 179 9.28 -21.17 19.34
CA PHE A 179 9.07 -21.46 17.92
C PHE A 179 7.59 -21.55 17.55
N GLN A 180 6.72 -22.03 18.45
CA GLN A 180 5.28 -21.98 18.23
C GLN A 180 4.77 -20.53 18.22
N GLU A 181 5.22 -19.69 19.16
CA GLU A 181 4.90 -18.26 19.17
C GLU A 181 5.38 -17.56 17.89
N LEU A 182 6.60 -17.85 17.44
CA LEU A 182 7.16 -17.30 16.21
C LEU A 182 6.35 -17.72 14.97
N LYS A 183 5.89 -18.97 14.92
CA LYS A 183 5.05 -19.48 13.84
C LYS A 183 3.69 -18.79 13.80
N VAL A 184 3.06 -18.56 14.96
CA VAL A 184 1.80 -17.80 15.05
C VAL A 184 2.01 -16.36 14.60
N ALA A 185 3.05 -15.69 15.10
CA ALA A 185 3.37 -14.32 14.71
C ALA A 185 3.60 -14.19 13.19
N ALA A 186 4.28 -15.16 12.57
CA ALA A 186 4.47 -15.19 11.10
C ALA A 186 3.13 -15.32 10.35
N ALA A 187 2.21 -16.15 10.85
CA ALA A 187 0.87 -16.31 10.27
C ALA A 187 0.02 -15.03 10.41
N ASP A 188 0.11 -14.33 11.53
CA ASP A 188 -0.58 -13.06 11.76
C ASP A 188 -0.10 -11.99 10.77
N VAL A 189 1.22 -11.90 10.54
CA VAL A 189 1.79 -11.00 9.53
C VAL A 189 1.31 -11.36 8.12
N ALA A 190 1.26 -12.66 7.78
CA ALA A 190 0.76 -13.11 6.48
C ALA A 190 -0.70 -12.69 6.26
N SER A 191 -1.55 -12.87 7.28
CA SER A 191 -2.97 -12.45 7.21
C SER A 191 -3.13 -10.93 7.11
N ALA A 192 -2.26 -10.16 7.77
CA ALA A 192 -2.26 -8.69 7.66
C ALA A 192 -1.86 -8.19 6.26
N ILE A 193 -1.08 -8.98 5.51
CA ILE A 193 -0.62 -8.65 4.15
C ILE A 193 -1.65 -9.03 3.07
N GLU A 194 -2.48 -10.05 3.31
CA GLU A 194 -3.52 -10.50 2.36
C GLU A 194 -4.41 -9.36 1.79
N PRO A 195 -4.89 -8.37 2.57
CA PRO A 195 -5.65 -7.25 1.99
C PRO A 195 -4.83 -6.28 1.14
N CYS A 196 -3.49 -6.26 1.24
CA CYS A 196 -2.63 -5.36 0.46
C CYS A 196 -2.79 -5.59 -1.04
N ASP A 197 -2.88 -6.84 -1.50
CA ASP A 197 -3.06 -7.14 -2.92
C ASP A 197 -4.36 -6.53 -3.47
N ARG A 198 -5.45 -6.62 -2.70
CA ARG A 198 -6.74 -6.00 -3.08
C ARG A 198 -6.63 -4.48 -3.12
N GLN A 199 -5.95 -3.86 -2.16
CA GLN A 199 -5.76 -2.42 -2.10
C GLN A 199 -4.87 -1.89 -3.24
N ILE A 200 -3.80 -2.62 -3.57
CA ILE A 200 -2.92 -2.30 -4.69
C ILE A 200 -3.68 -2.37 -6.01
N ASN A 201 -4.43 -3.45 -6.25
CA ASN A 201 -5.23 -3.59 -7.47
C ASN A 201 -6.28 -2.48 -7.60
N ALA A 202 -7.01 -2.17 -6.52
CA ALA A 202 -7.97 -1.05 -6.52
C ALA A 202 -7.29 0.30 -6.74
N GLY A 203 -6.07 0.48 -6.23
CA GLY A 203 -5.24 1.67 -6.46
C GLY A 203 -4.83 1.80 -7.93
N LEU A 204 -4.38 0.71 -8.55
CA LEU A 204 -4.02 0.68 -9.98
C LEU A 204 -5.22 0.97 -10.88
N GLU A 205 -6.40 0.42 -10.57
CA GLU A 205 -7.64 0.75 -11.28
C GLU A 205 -7.99 2.24 -11.15
N SER A 206 -7.85 2.81 -9.95
CA SER A 206 -8.10 4.24 -9.72
C SER A 206 -7.16 5.12 -10.52
N ILE A 207 -5.88 4.73 -10.62
CA ILE A 207 -4.88 5.43 -11.45
C ILE A 207 -5.24 5.35 -12.93
N ALA A 208 -5.66 4.18 -13.41
CA ALA A 208 -6.10 4.02 -14.80
C ALA A 208 -7.29 4.94 -15.13
N GLN A 209 -8.27 5.06 -14.21
CA GLN A 209 -9.40 5.98 -14.34
C GLN A 209 -8.94 7.44 -14.36
N ILE A 210 -7.99 7.82 -13.49
CA ILE A 210 -7.41 9.17 -13.45
C ILE A 210 -6.74 9.51 -14.79
N HIS A 211 -5.95 8.58 -15.35
CA HIS A 211 -5.33 8.75 -16.66
C HIS A 211 -6.35 8.95 -17.78
N GLU A 212 -7.43 8.16 -17.79
CA GLU A 212 -8.49 8.33 -18.79
C GLU A 212 -9.16 9.71 -18.68
N GLN A 213 -9.47 10.16 -17.46
CA GLN A 213 -10.06 11.48 -17.23
C GLN A 213 -9.12 12.62 -17.64
N PHE A 214 -7.83 12.53 -17.29
CA PHE A 214 -6.84 13.52 -17.71
C PHE A 214 -6.65 13.54 -19.23
N ARG A 215 -6.65 12.38 -19.89
CA ARG A 215 -6.62 12.33 -21.36
C ARG A 215 -7.82 13.02 -21.98
N ALA A 216 -9.03 12.76 -21.47
CA ALA A 216 -10.25 13.40 -21.95
C ALA A 216 -10.21 14.94 -21.79
N ILE A 217 -9.73 15.45 -20.64
CA ILE A 217 -9.59 16.89 -20.41
C ILE A 217 -8.54 17.49 -21.36
N ALA A 218 -7.40 16.82 -21.56
CA ALA A 218 -6.37 17.26 -22.49
C ALA A 218 -6.89 17.33 -23.93
N ASP A 219 -7.67 16.34 -24.37
CA ASP A 219 -8.28 16.31 -25.71
C ASP A 219 -9.30 17.44 -25.90
N ILE A 220 -10.13 17.75 -24.90
CA ILE A 220 -11.07 18.88 -24.92
C ILE A 220 -10.31 20.20 -25.02
N ALA A 221 -9.27 20.39 -24.20
CA ALA A 221 -8.44 21.59 -24.24
C ALA A 221 -7.76 21.76 -25.61
N ALA A 222 -7.22 20.67 -26.17
CA ALA A 222 -6.58 20.67 -27.48
C ALA A 222 -7.56 20.95 -28.63
N CYS A 223 -8.76 20.37 -28.60
CA CYS A 223 -9.81 20.64 -29.59
C CYS A 223 -10.25 22.10 -29.57
N THR A 224 -10.43 22.67 -28.38
CA THR A 224 -10.82 24.07 -28.19
C THR A 224 -9.73 25.02 -28.70
N LEU A 225 -8.46 24.73 -28.40
CA LEU A 225 -7.33 25.49 -28.94
C LEU A 225 -7.29 25.45 -30.48
N LYS A 226 -7.56 24.29 -31.09
CA LYS A 226 -7.61 24.14 -32.55
C LYS A 226 -8.76 24.92 -33.19
N SER A 227 -9.95 24.94 -32.59
CA SER A 227 -11.07 25.74 -33.10
C SER A 227 -10.80 27.24 -32.99
N MET A 228 -10.10 27.68 -31.93
CA MET A 228 -9.67 29.07 -31.76
C MET A 228 -8.54 29.50 -32.70
N SER A 229 -7.80 28.55 -33.28
CA SER A 229 -6.68 28.80 -34.20
C SER A 229 -7.11 28.87 -35.67
N LYS A 230 -8.34 28.50 -36.02
CA LYS A 230 -8.81 28.63 -37.41
C LYS A 230 -9.14 30.11 -37.70
N PRO A 231 -8.66 30.65 -38.84
CA PRO A 231 -8.94 32.03 -39.27
C PRO A 231 -10.39 32.21 -39.72
#